data_AF-A0A2G9P3P4-F1
#
_entry.id   AF-A0A2G9P3P4-F1
#
_cell.length_a   1.000
_cell.length_b   1.000
_cell.length_c   1.000
_cell.angle_alpha   90.00
_cell.angle_beta   90.00
_cell.angle_gamma   90.00
#
_symmetry.space_group_name_H-M   'P 1'
#
loop_
_entity.id
_entity.type
_entity.pdbx_description
1 polymer ?
#
loop_
_entity_poly.entity_id
_entity_poly.type
_entity_poly.pdbx_seq_one_letter_code
_entity_poly.pdbx_strand_id
1 'polypeptide(L)'
;MSPLEQAIIMWIHLLSAAIWVGGSLFIGIVFSPLLKTMYGSIEERLQIMIKVGKRFNKIAVPSLIILIGTGLYNSHLLLSKPDLL
;
A
#
# COMPACT_ATOMS: atom_id res chain seq x y z
N MET A 1 13.28 -8.59 -21.82
CA MET A 1 13.59 -8.58 -20.39
C MET A 1 14.03 -9.96 -19.97
N SER A 2 15.10 -10.03 -19.17
CA SER A 2 15.55 -11.27 -18.56
C SER A 2 14.53 -11.76 -17.50
N PRO A 3 14.52 -13.07 -17.16
CA PRO A 3 13.67 -13.58 -16.07
C PRO A 3 13.95 -12.90 -14.72
N LEU A 4 15.21 -12.54 -14.47
CA LEU A 4 15.61 -11.86 -13.25
C LEU A 4 14.99 -10.46 -13.13
N GLU A 5 14.98 -9.68 -14.23
CA GLU A 5 14.35 -8.35 -14.25
C GLU A 5 12.86 -8.43 -13.90
N GLN A 6 12.14 -9.40 -14.47
CA GLN A 6 10.71 -9.59 -14.19
C GLN A 6 10.47 -9.98 -12.72
N ALA A 7 11.30 -10.87 -12.17
CA ALA A 7 11.23 -11.25 -10.76
C ALA A 7 11.43 -10.05 -9.83
N ILE A 8 12.39 -9.17 -10.14
CA ILE A 8 12.64 -7.96 -9.37
C ILE A 8 11.44 -7.00 -9.45
N ILE A 9 10.87 -6.77 -10.63
CA ILE A 9 9.69 -5.91 -10.81
C ILE A 9 8.51 -6.46 -10.01
N MET A 10 8.25 -7.76 -10.08
CA MET A 10 7.17 -8.40 -9.33
C MET A 10 7.40 -8.30 -7.82
N TRP A 11 8.63 -8.53 -7.36
CA TRP A 11 8.98 -8.41 -5.96
C TRP A 11 8.74 -6.98 -5.43
N ILE A 12 9.14 -5.96 -6.19
CA ILE A 12 8.88 -4.54 -5.87
C ILE A 12 7.38 -4.24 -5.84
N HIS A 13 6.62 -4.76 -6.82
CA HIS A 13 5.17 -4.61 -6.88
C HIS A 13 4.50 -5.16 -5.62
N LEU A 14 4.83 -6.41 -5.25
CA LEU A 14 4.27 -7.08 -4.08
C LEU A 14 4.65 -6.41 -2.76
N LEU A 15 5.90 -5.95 -2.63
CA LEU A 15 6.33 -5.20 -1.44
C LEU A 15 5.56 -3.89 -1.31
N SER A 16 5.38 -3.17 -2.42
CA SER A 16 4.60 -1.92 -2.47
C SER A 16 3.12 -2.15 -2.12
N ALA A 17 2.54 -3.25 -2.62
CA ALA A 17 1.19 -3.69 -2.26
C ALA A 17 1.07 -3.98 -0.77
N ALA A 18 2.01 -4.74 -0.20
CA ALA A 18 2.01 -5.09 1.21
C ALA A 18 2.09 -3.86 2.12
N ILE A 19 2.91 -2.88 1.77
CA ILE A 19 3.04 -1.62 2.53
C ILE A 19 1.73 -0.83 2.48
N TRP A 20 1.19 -0.58 1.28
CA TRP A 20 0.03 0.28 1.12
C TRP A 20 -1.25 -0.38 1.61
N VAL A 21 -1.55 -1.60 1.17
CA VAL A 21 -2.76 -2.35 1.55
C VAL A 21 -2.68 -2.77 3.01
N GLY A 22 -1.57 -3.41 3.42
CA GLY A 22 -1.39 -3.91 4.79
C GLY A 22 -1.39 -2.77 5.82
N GLY A 23 -0.69 -1.67 5.55
CA GLY A 23 -0.68 -0.52 6.45
C GLY A 23 -2.05 0.18 6.56
N SER A 24 -2.79 0.28 5.46
CA SER A 24 -4.15 0.85 5.47
C SER A 24 -5.13 -0.02 6.26
N LEU A 25 -5.06 -1.34 6.08
CA LEU A 25 -5.85 -2.30 6.87
C LEU A 25 -5.49 -2.23 8.35
N PHE A 26 -4.21 -2.17 8.69
CA PHE A 26 -3.77 -2.01 10.08
C PHE A 26 -4.33 -0.73 10.70
N ILE A 27 -4.28 0.40 10.00
CA ILE A 27 -4.81 1.67 10.52
C ILE A 27 -6.32 1.59 10.75
N GLY A 28 -7.08 1.05 9.79
CA GLY A 28 -8.54 0.99 9.86
C GLY A 28 -9.08 -0.04 10.85
N ILE A 29 -8.51 -1.25 10.85
CA ILE A 29 -9.06 -2.41 11.55
C ILE A 29 -8.44 -2.59 12.94
N VAL A 30 -7.17 -2.22 13.12
CA VAL A 30 -6.45 -2.44 14.38
C VAL A 30 -6.26 -1.15 15.15
N PHE A 31 -5.63 -0.16 14.51
CA PHE A 31 -5.24 1.08 15.20
C PHE A 31 -6.43 1.97 15.55
N SER A 32 -7.38 2.16 14.63
CA SER A 32 -8.56 3.01 14.89
C SER A 32 -9.42 2.49 16.05
N PRO A 33 -9.75 1.18 16.14
CA PRO A 33 -10.43 0.64 17.32
C PRO A 33 -9.60 0.73 18.60
N LEU A 34 -8.30 0.49 18.54
CA LEU A 34 -7.41 0.62 19.70
C LEU A 34 -7.47 2.04 20.29
N LEU A 35 -7.43 3.09 19.46
CA LEU A 35 -7.55 4.47 19.94
C LEU A 35 -8.88 4.76 20.65
N LYS A 36 -9.97 4.07 20.26
CA LYS A 36 -11.26 4.19 20.95
C LYS A 36 -11.22 3.66 22.38
N THR A 37 -10.34 2.68 22.66
CA THR A 37 -10.17 2.13 24.00
C THR A 37 -9.29 2.98 24.91
N MET A 38 -8.43 3.84 24.34
CA MET A 38 -7.43 4.61 25.09
C MET A 38 -7.85 6.06 25.40
N TYR A 39 -8.67 6.66 24.53
CA TYR A 39 -9.06 8.07 24.64
C TYR A 39 -10.57 8.18 24.68
N GLY A 40 -11.13 9.09 25.48
CA GLY A 40 -12.57 9.33 25.56
C GLY A 40 -13.09 10.35 24.55
N SER A 41 -12.30 11.39 24.27
CA SER A 41 -12.65 12.49 23.35
C SER A 41 -12.42 12.10 21.89
N ILE A 42 -13.34 12.53 21.02
CA ILE A 42 -13.23 12.35 19.57
C ILE A 42 -12.11 13.24 19.01
N GLU A 43 -11.95 14.44 19.55
CA GLU A 43 -10.94 15.42 19.17
C GLU A 43 -9.52 14.87 19.37
N GLU A 44 -9.26 14.25 20.53
CA GLU A 44 -7.96 13.62 20.83
C GLU A 44 -7.63 12.49 19.85
N ARG A 45 -8.61 11.60 19.60
CA ARG A 45 -8.46 10.49 18.64
C ARG A 45 -8.18 11.02 17.23
N LEU A 46 -8.88 12.07 16.79
CA LEU A 46 -8.70 12.68 15.48
C LEU A 46 -7.30 13.27 15.32
N GLN A 47 -6.79 13.99 16.32
CA GLN A 47 -5.44 14.57 16.28
C GLN A 47 -4.36 13.48 16.14
N ILE A 48 -4.52 12.36 16.83
CA ILE A 48 -3.61 11.21 16.71
C ILE A 48 -3.72 10.55 15.34
N MET A 49 -4.94 10.28 14.86
CA MET A 49 -5.19 9.70 13.54
C MET A 49 -4.57 10.54 12.42
N ILE A 50 -4.68 11.87 12.48
CA ILE A 50 -4.07 12.79 11.51
C ILE A 50 -2.54 12.69 11.55
N LYS A 51 -1.93 12.68 12.75
CA LYS A 51 -0.47 12.58 12.88
C LYS A 51 0.06 11.25 12.34
N VAL A 52 -0.58 10.14 12.70
CA VAL A 52 -0.22 8.80 12.22
C VAL A 52 -0.43 8.68 10.71
N GLY A 53 -1.59 9.12 10.21
CA GLY A 53 -1.90 9.11 8.78
C GLY A 53 -0.89 9.92 7.97
N LYS A 54 -0.53 11.14 8.42
CA LYS A 54 0.51 11.96 7.76
C LYS A 54 1.87 11.26 7.74
N ARG A 55 2.25 10.58 8.82
CA ARG A 55 3.53 9.86 8.90
C ARG A 55 3.52 8.61 8.01
N PHE A 56 2.43 7.84 8.03
CA PHE A 56 2.24 6.68 7.17
C PHE A 56 2.26 7.08 5.69
N ASN A 57 1.58 8.17 5.32
CA ASN A 57 1.51 8.65 3.94
C ASN A 57 2.88 8.99 3.33
N LYS A 58 3.88 9.36 4.13
CA LYS A 58 5.26 9.55 3.63
C LYS A 58 5.86 8.29 2.99
N ILE A 59 5.37 7.11 3.38
CA ILE A 59 5.81 5.81 2.86
C ILE A 59 4.74 5.20 1.95
N ALA A 60 3.47 5.29 2.37
CA ALA A 60 2.34 4.69 1.67
C ALA A 60 2.10 5.32 0.28
N VAL A 61 2.25 6.64 0.14
CA VAL A 61 2.02 7.31 -1.16
C VAL A 61 3.11 6.95 -2.19
N PRO A 62 4.42 7.02 -1.88
CA PRO A 62 5.44 6.50 -2.79
C PRO A 62 5.23 5.03 -3.15
N SER A 63 4.86 4.19 -2.17
CA SER A 63 4.55 2.77 -2.42
C SER A 63 3.37 2.61 -3.37
N LEU A 64 2.30 3.40 -3.20
CA LEU A 64 1.15 3.38 -4.10
C LEU A 64 1.53 3.80 -5.54
N ILE A 65 2.37 4.80 -5.71
CA ILE A 65 2.84 5.23 -7.03
C ILE A 65 3.61 4.10 -7.72
N ILE A 66 4.53 3.45 -6.99
CA ILE A 66 5.29 2.29 -7.50
C ILE A 66 4.36 1.13 -7.83
N LEU A 67 3.39 0.84 -6.96
CA LEU A 67 2.39 -0.21 -7.16
C LEU A 67 1.59 0.00 -8.45
N ILE A 68 1.09 1.22 -8.67
CA ILE A 68 0.35 1.58 -9.89
C ILE A 68 1.24 1.43 -11.12
N GLY A 69 2.45 2.00 -11.10
CA GLY A 69 3.36 1.95 -12.26
C GLY A 69 3.74 0.51 -12.64
N THR A 70 4.12 -0.31 -11.66
CA THR A 70 4.46 -1.72 -11.89
C THR A 70 3.24 -2.57 -12.25
N GLY A 71 2.06 -2.26 -11.71
CA GLY A 71 0.80 -2.93 -12.06
C GLY A 71 0.40 -2.67 -13.52
N LEU A 72 0.44 -1.40 -13.95
CA LEU A 72 0.18 -1.04 -15.35
C LEU A 72 1.16 -1.69 -16.31
N TYR A 73 2.45 -1.74 -15.94
CA TYR A 73 3.48 -2.40 -16.72
C TYR A 73 3.20 -3.92 -16.89
N ASN A 74 2.91 -4.62 -15.80
CA ASN A 74 2.60 -6.05 -15.83
C ASN A 74 1.33 -6.35 -16.63
N SER A 75 0.28 -5.53 -16.47
CA SER A 75 -0.96 -5.66 -17.23
C SER A 75 -0.75 -5.47 -18.73
N HIS A 76 0.03 -4.45 -19.13
CA HIS A 76 0.37 -4.24 -20.54
C HIS A 76 1.13 -5.45 -21.11
N LEU A 77 2.10 -6.00 -20.36
CA LEU A 77 2.87 -7.16 -20.80
C LEU A 77 1.99 -8.41 -20.99
N LEU A 78 1.07 -8.66 -20.06
CA LEU A 78 0.12 -9.77 -20.13
C LEU A 78 -0.84 -9.61 -21.32
N LEU A 79 -1.46 -8.44 -21.47
CA LEU A 79 -2.42 -8.17 -22.54
C LEU A 79 -1.78 -8.13 -23.94
N SER A 80 -0.49 -7.78 -24.03
CA SER A 80 0.25 -7.80 -25.30
C SER A 80 0.61 -9.22 -25.77
N LYS A 81 0.39 -10.23 -24.93
CA LYS A 81 0.66 -11.64 -25.22
C LYS A 81 -0.59 -12.48 -24.94
N PRO A 82 -1.60 -12.41 -25.83
CA PRO A 82 -2.88 -13.09 -25.64
C PRO A 82 -2.75 -14.61 -25.48
N ASP A 83 -1.65 -15.21 -25.96
CA ASP A 83 -1.35 -16.64 -25.83
C ASP A 83 -1.12 -17.10 -24.37
N LEU A 84 -1.01 -16.17 -23.41
CA LEU A 84 -0.84 -16.44 -21.98
C LEU A 84 -2.16 -16.39 -21.17
N LEU A 85 -3.30 -16.10 -21.82
CA LEU A 85 -4.65 -16.12 -21.24
C LEU A 85 -5.35 -17.45 -21.55
#